data_AF-A0A955J2R0-F1
#
_entry.id   AF-A0A955J2R0-F1
#
_cell.length_a   1.000
_cell.length_b   1.000
_cell.length_c   1.000
_cell.angle_alpha   90.00
_cell.angle_beta   90.00
_cell.angle_gamma   90.00
#
_symmetry.space_group_name_H-M   'P 1'
#
loop_
_entity.id
_entity.type
_entity.pdbx_description
1 polymer ?
#
loop_
_entity_poly.entity_id
_entity_poly.type
_entity_poly.pdbx_seq_one_letter_code
_entity_poly.pdbx_strand_id
1 'polypeptide(L)'
;MKHYATRGGGRKVLLDGLSLRLPHGAKVGLLGRNGAGKSSLIGMIAGTVKLNGGEIRREGTVSWPLGFAGSFAVDLTGTQNTRFVARIYGVDSDALVDYVSNFAELGEFMRMPVRSYSAGMRARLAFGLSMGLAFD
;
A
#
# COMPACT_ATOMS: atom_id res chain seq x y z
N MET A 1 5.00 13.93 -15.94
CA MET A 1 3.87 13.69 -16.87
C MET A 1 3.32 12.28 -16.69
N LYS A 2 1.98 12.13 -16.66
CA LYS A 2 1.29 10.83 -16.69
C LYS A 2 0.09 10.87 -17.62
N HIS A 3 -0.02 9.89 -18.49
CA HIS A 3 -1.19 9.68 -19.35
C HIS A 3 -1.50 8.18 -19.50
N TYR A 4 -2.74 7.87 -19.91
CA TYR A 4 -3.17 6.52 -20.28
C TYR A 4 -3.71 6.54 -21.71
N ALA A 5 -3.50 5.45 -22.45
CA ALA A 5 -4.13 5.24 -23.75
C ALA A 5 -5.65 5.03 -23.56
N THR A 6 -6.45 5.61 -24.45
CA THR A 6 -7.91 5.40 -24.46
C THR A 6 -8.28 4.40 -25.55
N ARG A 7 -9.46 3.78 -25.40
CA ARG A 7 -9.96 2.75 -26.32
C ARG A 7 -10.11 3.22 -27.79
N GLY A 8 -10.18 4.55 -28.00
CA GLY A 8 -10.25 5.18 -29.33
C GLY A 8 -8.90 5.68 -29.87
N GLY A 9 -7.76 5.21 -29.33
CA GLY A 9 -6.43 5.60 -29.80
C GLY A 9 -5.93 6.97 -29.28
N GLY A 10 -6.74 7.66 -28.47
CA GLY A 10 -6.36 8.92 -27.83
C GLY A 10 -5.50 8.72 -26.57
N ARG A 11 -5.07 9.83 -25.98
CA ARG A 11 -4.40 9.85 -24.66
C ARG A 11 -5.21 10.67 -23.68
N LYS A 12 -5.50 10.10 -22.52
CA LYS A 12 -6.02 10.84 -21.37
C LYS A 12 -4.86 11.27 -20.49
N VAL A 13 -4.57 12.57 -20.50
CA VAL A 13 -3.58 13.17 -19.61
C VAL A 13 -4.17 13.25 -18.21
N LEU A 14 -3.44 12.73 -17.22
CA LEU A 14 -3.81 12.81 -15.81
C LEU A 14 -3.03 13.88 -15.07
N LEU A 15 -1.73 13.97 -15.34
CA LEU A 15 -0.85 14.95 -14.74
C LEU A 15 0.10 15.48 -15.81
N ASP A 16 0.12 16.79 -15.95
CA ASP A 16 1.03 17.50 -16.83
C ASP A 16 1.66 18.68 -16.08
N GLY A 17 2.97 18.85 -16.22
CA GLY A 17 3.71 19.92 -15.54
C GLY A 17 3.70 19.93 -14.00
N LEU A 18 3.25 18.87 -13.31
CA LEU A 18 3.22 18.84 -11.84
C LEU A 18 4.64 18.91 -11.26
N SER A 19 4.90 19.96 -10.48
CA SER A 19 6.09 20.09 -9.63
C SER A 19 5.64 20.22 -8.17
N LEU A 20 6.12 19.33 -7.32
CA LEU A 20 5.74 19.27 -5.91
C LEU A 20 6.95 18.88 -5.07
N ARG A 21 7.12 19.53 -3.92
CA ARG A 21 8.08 19.13 -2.88
C ARG A 21 7.31 18.77 -1.62
N LEU A 22 7.48 17.53 -1.15
CA LEU A 22 6.90 17.06 0.10
C LEU A 22 7.97 17.23 1.21
N PRO A 23 7.74 18.12 2.19
CA PRO A 23 8.71 18.33 3.26
C PRO A 23 8.75 17.12 4.21
N HIS A 24 9.94 16.83 4.74
CA HIS A 24 10.12 15.82 5.77
C HIS A 24 9.29 16.15 7.03
N GLY A 25 8.66 15.14 7.63
CA GLY A 25 7.83 15.28 8.84
C GLY A 25 6.48 15.99 8.63
N ALA A 26 6.14 16.38 7.40
CA ALA A 26 4.88 17.05 7.11
C ALA A 26 3.74 16.05 6.86
N LYS A 27 2.55 16.35 7.41
CA LYS A 27 1.30 15.67 7.05
C LYS A 27 0.70 16.36 5.83
N VAL A 28 0.64 15.67 4.70
CA VAL A 28 0.14 16.22 3.44
C VAL A 28 -1.13 15.49 2.98
N GLY A 29 -2.20 16.25 2.74
CA GLY A 29 -3.45 15.75 2.20
C GLY A 29 -3.55 15.98 0.69
N LEU A 30 -3.87 14.93 -0.08
CA LEU A 30 -4.12 15.03 -1.52
C LEU A 30 -5.62 15.06 -1.80
N LEU A 31 -6.14 16.23 -2.16
CA LEU A 31 -7.56 16.47 -2.41
C LEU A 31 -7.85 16.65 -3.91
N GLY A 32 -9.08 16.32 -4.32
CA GLY A 32 -9.51 16.46 -5.70
C GLY A 32 -10.71 15.57 -6.03
N ARG A 33 -11.35 15.79 -7.18
CA ARG A 33 -12.51 14.99 -7.63
C ARG A 33 -12.15 13.52 -7.90
N ASN A 34 -13.15 12.66 -7.93
CA ASN A 34 -12.96 11.28 -8.38
C ASN A 34 -12.45 11.28 -9.84
N GLY A 35 -11.46 10.45 -10.12
CA GLY A 35 -10.80 10.40 -11.43
C GLY A 35 -9.77 11.51 -11.71
N ALA A 36 -9.50 12.43 -10.76
CA ALA A 36 -8.49 13.48 -10.91
C ALA A 36 -7.02 12.99 -10.85
N GLY A 37 -6.79 11.67 -10.78
CA GLY A 37 -5.44 11.10 -10.78
C GLY A 37 -4.76 10.98 -9.41
N LYS A 38 -5.48 11.20 -8.30
CA LYS A 38 -4.93 11.10 -6.93
C LYS A 38 -4.25 9.76 -6.64
N SER A 39 -4.96 8.66 -6.87
CA SER A 39 -4.42 7.31 -6.65
C SER A 39 -3.25 7.01 -7.60
N SER A 40 -3.28 7.56 -8.82
CA SER A 40 -2.17 7.45 -9.76
C SER A 40 -0.95 8.21 -9.25
N LEU A 41 -1.11 9.41 -8.69
CA LEU A 41 -0.04 10.19 -8.08
C LEU A 41 0.57 9.44 -6.89
N ILE A 42 -0.26 8.92 -5.99
CA ILE A 42 0.21 8.10 -4.85
C ILE A 42 0.96 6.87 -5.36
N GLY A 43 0.45 6.16 -6.38
CA GLY A 43 1.15 5.01 -6.97
C GLY A 43 2.47 5.39 -7.63
N MET A 44 2.56 6.57 -8.27
CA MET A 44 3.83 7.08 -8.82
C MET A 44 4.81 7.45 -7.71
N ILE A 45 4.36 8.03 -6.59
CA ILE A 45 5.19 8.30 -5.42
C ILE A 45 5.61 7.00 -4.73
N ALA A 46 4.79 5.96 -4.75
CA ALA A 46 5.15 4.64 -4.22
C ALA A 46 6.01 3.79 -5.16
N GLY A 47 6.15 4.20 -6.43
CA GLY A 47 6.88 3.44 -7.45
C GLY A 47 6.09 2.28 -8.07
N THR A 48 4.82 2.09 -7.70
CA THR A 48 3.94 1.06 -8.27
C THR A 48 3.36 1.47 -9.63
N VAL A 49 3.42 2.75 -9.98
CA VAL A 49 3.00 3.27 -11.29
C VAL A 49 4.17 3.97 -11.96
N LYS A 50 4.51 3.54 -13.18
CA LYS A 50 5.57 4.18 -13.99
C LYS A 50 5.13 5.53 -14.53
N LEU A 51 6.02 6.51 -14.46
CA LEU A 51 5.90 7.83 -15.09
C LEU A 51 5.97 7.70 -16.62
N ASN A 52 5.28 8.58 -17.33
CA ASN A 52 5.51 8.73 -18.78
C ASN A 52 6.64 9.72 -19.09
N GLY A 53 6.98 10.61 -18.14
CA GLY A 53 8.10 11.54 -18.25
C GLY A 53 8.29 12.35 -16.97
N GLY A 54 9.49 12.91 -16.78
CA GLY A 54 9.94 13.56 -15.54
C GLY A 54 10.54 12.56 -14.54
N GLU A 55 10.78 13.02 -13.31
CA GLU A 55 11.40 12.22 -12.25
C GLU A 55 10.69 12.41 -10.89
N ILE A 56 10.83 11.42 -10.02
CA ILE A 56 10.46 11.50 -8.60
C ILE A 56 11.71 11.09 -7.82
N ARG A 57 12.25 12.02 -7.03
CA ARG A 57 13.37 11.78 -6.11
C ARG A 57 12.82 11.56 -4.70
N ARG A 58 13.34 10.56 -3.99
CA ARG A 58 12.89 10.17 -2.65
C ARG A 58 14.12 9.92 -1.80
N GLU A 59 14.12 10.49 -0.59
CA GLU A 59 15.23 10.38 0.36
C GLU A 59 14.85 9.49 1.56
N GLY A 60 13.71 8.78 1.51
CA GLY A 60 13.23 7.89 2.56
C GLY A 60 12.50 6.66 2.02
N THR A 61 12.14 5.75 2.91
CA THR A 61 11.37 4.55 2.58
C THR A 61 9.90 4.87 2.39
N VAL A 62 9.30 4.33 1.32
CA VAL A 62 7.84 4.41 1.15
C VAL A 62 7.22 3.20 1.84
N SER A 63 6.48 3.47 2.91
CA SER A 63 5.68 2.44 3.57
C SER A 63 4.66 1.87 2.59
N TRP A 64 4.29 0.61 2.81
CA TRP A 64 3.21 -0.02 2.07
C TRP A 64 1.97 0.88 2.10
N PRO A 65 1.33 1.19 0.97
CA PRO A 65 0.08 1.92 1.02
C PRO A 65 -0.94 1.02 1.74
N LEU A 66 -1.52 1.53 2.83
CA LEU A 66 -2.66 0.97 3.55
C LEU A 66 -3.83 0.54 2.62
N GLY A 67 -3.84 1.00 1.36
CA GLY A 67 -4.78 0.61 0.29
C GLY A 67 -4.53 -0.73 -0.41
N PHE A 68 -3.50 -1.49 -0.08
CA PHE A 68 -3.24 -2.82 -0.68
C PHE A 68 -3.75 -3.99 0.20
N ALA A 69 -4.63 -3.70 1.18
CA ALA A 69 -5.43 -4.72 1.89
C ALA A 69 -6.22 -5.66 0.95
N GLY A 70 -6.39 -5.26 -0.32
CA GLY A 70 -6.98 -6.08 -1.38
C GLY A 70 -6.07 -7.17 -1.97
N SER A 71 -4.81 -7.26 -1.56
CA SER A 71 -3.84 -8.19 -2.17
C SER A 71 -3.25 -9.19 -1.18
N PHE A 72 -3.95 -9.43 -0.06
CA PHE A 72 -3.72 -10.66 0.65
C PHE A 72 -3.92 -11.82 -0.31
N ALA A 73 -3.02 -12.80 -0.26
CA ALA A 73 -3.26 -14.07 -0.90
C ALA A 73 -4.41 -14.72 -0.11
N VAL A 74 -5.61 -14.67 -0.69
CA VAL A 74 -6.85 -15.02 0.00
C VAL A 74 -6.93 -16.50 0.40
N ASP A 75 -6.16 -17.34 -0.29
CA ASP A 75 -6.04 -18.77 0.02
C ASP A 75 -5.00 -19.07 1.11
N LEU A 76 -4.16 -18.09 1.47
CA LEU A 76 -3.20 -18.19 2.57
C LEU A 76 -3.82 -17.72 3.88
N THR A 77 -3.28 -18.21 4.99
CA THR A 77 -3.70 -17.80 6.33
C THR A 77 -3.22 -16.39 6.68
N GLY A 78 -3.78 -15.78 7.74
CA GLY A 78 -3.31 -14.50 8.27
C GLY A 78 -1.83 -14.56 8.66
N THR A 79 -1.39 -15.63 9.32
CA THR A 79 0.02 -15.87 9.65
C THR A 79 0.90 -15.99 8.42
N GLN A 80 0.46 -16.73 7.39
CA GLN A 80 1.24 -16.88 6.14
C GLN A 80 1.37 -15.56 5.39
N ASN A 81 0.27 -14.80 5.28
CA ASN A 81 0.31 -13.45 4.70
C ASN A 81 1.27 -12.54 5.48
N THR A 82 1.26 -12.63 6.81
CA THR A 82 2.15 -11.83 7.67
C THR A 82 3.62 -12.19 7.47
N ARG A 83 3.97 -13.48 7.45
CA ARG A 83 5.35 -13.94 7.18
C ARG A 83 5.80 -13.59 5.77
N PHE A 84 4.91 -13.66 4.79
CA PHE A 84 5.22 -13.24 3.42
C PHE A 84 5.62 -11.77 3.37
N VAL A 85 4.85 -10.90 4.03
CA VAL A 85 5.16 -9.48 4.14
C VAL A 85 6.48 -9.27 4.89
N ALA A 86 6.70 -9.95 6.01
CA ALA A 86 7.95 -9.84 6.77
C ALA A 86 9.20 -10.10 5.90
N ARG A 87 9.16 -11.15 5.06
CA ARG A 87 10.25 -11.51 4.15
C ARG A 87 10.49 -10.48 3.05
N ILE A 88 9.42 -9.86 2.53
CA ILE A 88 9.54 -8.77 1.55
C ILE A 88 10.31 -7.59 2.14
N TYR A 89 10.06 -7.30 3.42
CA TYR A 89 10.66 -6.17 4.12
C TYR A 89 11.96 -6.51 4.87
N GLY A 90 12.39 -7.78 4.82
CA GLY A 90 13.61 -8.22 5.51
C GLY A 90 13.55 -8.10 7.03
N VAL A 91 12.35 -8.15 7.62
CA VAL A 91 12.16 -8.10 9.08
C VAL A 91 11.95 -9.49 9.66
N ASP A 92 12.11 -9.62 10.98
CA ASP A 92 11.84 -10.86 11.69
C ASP A 92 10.37 -11.29 11.50
N SER A 93 10.20 -12.48 10.94
CA SER A 93 8.89 -13.01 10.60
C SER A 93 8.07 -13.41 11.82
N ASP A 94 8.69 -13.94 12.87
CA ASP A 94 7.97 -14.39 14.05
C ASP A 94 7.62 -13.20 14.93
N ALA A 95 8.53 -12.23 15.08
CA ALA A 95 8.24 -10.99 15.78
C ALA A 95 7.08 -10.21 15.13
N LEU A 96 7.05 -10.12 13.80
CA LEU A 96 5.93 -9.46 13.10
C LEU A 96 4.62 -10.25 13.26
N VAL A 97 4.65 -11.58 13.21
CA VAL A 97 3.46 -12.42 13.44
C VAL A 97 2.91 -12.18 14.84
N ASP A 98 3.76 -12.15 15.86
CA ASP A 98 3.35 -11.93 17.25
C ASP A 98 2.73 -10.55 17.42
N TYR A 99 3.37 -9.51 16.87
CA TYR A 99 2.83 -8.15 16.89
C TYR A 99 1.45 -8.08 16.22
N VAL A 100 1.34 -8.60 14.99
CA VAL A 100 0.09 -8.53 14.22
C VAL A 100 -1.01 -9.36 14.86
N SER A 101 -0.69 -10.53 15.42
CA SER A 101 -1.64 -11.38 16.13
C SER A 101 -2.24 -10.66 17.34
N ASN A 102 -1.38 -9.99 18.12
CA ASN A 102 -1.81 -9.20 19.27
C ASN A 102 -2.61 -7.95 18.86
N PHE A 103 -2.15 -7.22 17.85
CA PHE A 103 -2.82 -5.99 17.39
C PHE A 103 -4.18 -6.26 16.73
N ALA A 104 -4.25 -7.26 15.85
CA ALA A 104 -5.45 -7.49 15.04
C ALA A 104 -6.57 -8.19 15.83
N GLU A 105 -6.26 -8.79 16.99
CA GLU A 105 -7.19 -9.53 17.84
C GLU A 105 -8.04 -10.53 17.04
N LEU A 106 -7.36 -11.29 16.18
CA LEU A 106 -8.00 -12.28 15.30
C LEU A 106 -8.00 -13.69 15.91
N GLY A 107 -7.15 -13.95 16.92
CA GLY A 107 -7.06 -15.25 17.58
C GLY A 107 -6.89 -16.40 16.59
N GLU A 108 -7.76 -17.41 16.70
CA GLU A 108 -7.76 -18.59 15.82
C GLU A 108 -7.87 -18.27 14.33
N PHE A 109 -8.46 -17.14 13.96
CA PHE A 109 -8.56 -16.74 12.56
C PHE A 109 -7.20 -16.49 11.93
N MET A 110 -6.13 -16.19 12.69
CA MET A 110 -4.77 -16.09 12.14
C MET A 110 -4.32 -17.37 11.41
N ARG A 111 -4.86 -18.53 11.82
CA ARG A 111 -4.61 -19.84 11.22
C ARG A 111 -5.60 -20.21 10.11
N MET A 112 -6.60 -19.37 9.85
CA MET A 112 -7.62 -19.58 8.82
C MET A 112 -7.27 -18.81 7.54
N PRO A 113 -7.62 -19.33 6.35
CA PRO A 113 -7.45 -18.63 5.08
C PRO A 113 -8.15 -17.25 5.06
N VAL A 114 -7.50 -16.22 4.52
CA VAL A 114 -8.04 -14.84 4.52
C VAL A 114 -9.36 -14.70 3.76
N ARG A 115 -9.68 -15.61 2.83
CA ARG A 115 -10.98 -15.67 2.16
C ARG A 115 -12.17 -15.81 3.13
N SER A 116 -11.97 -16.38 4.33
CA SER A 116 -13.02 -16.51 5.34
C SER A 116 -13.22 -15.25 6.18
N TYR A 117 -12.37 -14.23 6.02
CA TYR A 117 -12.38 -13.04 6.86
C TYR A 117 -13.54 -12.12 6.47
N SER A 118 -14.11 -11.43 7.45
CA SER A 118 -14.96 -10.28 7.18
C SER A 118 -14.14 -9.09 6.67
N ALA A 119 -14.82 -8.06 6.13
CA ALA A 119 -14.14 -6.83 5.73
C ALA A 119 -13.39 -6.17 6.91
N GLY A 120 -13.97 -6.18 8.11
CA GLY A 120 -13.34 -5.64 9.32
C GLY A 120 -12.13 -6.45 9.78
N MET A 121 -12.16 -7.78 9.65
CA MET A 121 -11.00 -8.63 9.96
C MET A 121 -9.85 -8.40 8.98
N ARG A 122 -10.13 -8.28 7.67
CA ARG A 122 -9.11 -7.89 6.68
C ARG A 122 -8.52 -6.52 6.98
N ALA A 123 -9.35 -5.56 7.36
CA ALA A 123 -8.89 -4.23 7.76
C ALA A 123 -7.96 -4.30 8.98
N ARG A 124 -8.35 -5.02 10.04
CA ARG A 124 -7.50 -5.21 11.24
C ARG A 124 -6.17 -5.88 10.93
N LEU A 125 -6.15 -6.94 10.11
CA LEU A 125 -4.92 -7.59 9.65
C LEU A 125 -4.02 -6.60 8.89
N ALA A 126 -4.58 -5.84 7.95
CA ALA A 126 -3.84 -4.87 7.16
C ALA A 126 -3.27 -3.72 8.02
N PHE A 127 -4.04 -3.22 8.97
CA PHE A 127 -3.56 -2.22 9.92
C PHE A 127 -2.44 -2.77 10.81
N GLY A 128 -2.59 -3.98 11.35
CA GLY A 128 -1.55 -4.61 12.16
C GLY A 128 -0.23 -4.72 11.40
N LEU A 129 -0.27 -5.18 10.14
CA LEU A 129 0.92 -5.25 9.29
C LEU A 129 1.55 -3.88 9.05
N SER A 130 0.73 -2.88 8.79
CA SER A 130 1.24 -1.53 8.53
C SER A 130 1.88 -0.89 9.76
N MET A 131 1.41 -1.24 10.97
CA MET A 131 1.94 -0.69 12.23
C MET A 131 3.15 -1.49 12.74
N GLY A 132 3.21 -2.79 12.46
CA GLY A 132 4.29 -3.67 12.87
C GLY A 132 5.55 -3.58 12.01
N LEU A 133 5.44 -3.01 10.81
CA LEU A 133 6.58 -2.65 9.99
C LEU A 133 7.05 -1.25 10.39
N ALA A 134 8.19 -1.18 11.06
CA ALA A 134 8.85 0.10 11.30
C ALA A 134 9.35 0.65 9.95
N PHE A 135 8.89 1.84 9.59
CA PHE A 135 9.40 2.60 8.48
C PHE A 135 10.01 3.88 9.06
N ASP A 136 11.27 4.15 8.74
CA ASP A 136 11.93 5.43 9.03
C ASP A 136 11.39 6.54 8.12
#